data_AF-A0A349M2S1-F1
#
_entry.id   AF-A0A349M2S1-F1
#
_cell.length_a   1.000
_cell.length_b   1.000
_cell.length_c   1.000
_cell.angle_alpha   90.00
_cell.angle_beta   90.00
_cell.angle_gamma   90.00
#
_symmetry.space_group_name_H-M   'P 1'
#
loop_
_entity.id
_entity.type
_entity.pdbx_description
1 polymer ?
#
loop_
_entity_poly.entity_id
_entity_poly.type
_entity_poly.pdbx_seq_one_letter_code
_entity_poly.pdbx_strand_id
1 'polypeptide(L)' 'VWLSPVQAMVIPIADRHIEYANKVMETLKAARVRVEVDTRSERMNAKVRDAQMQKIPYMLVVGDKEAA' A
#
# COMPACT_ATOMS: atom_id res chain seq x y z
N VAL A 1 1.63 -5.83 -16.01
CA VAL A 1 1.27 -6.08 -14.59
C VAL A 1 1.68 -7.47 -14.10
N TRP A 2 1.56 -8.55 -14.90
CA TRP A 2 1.90 -9.92 -14.47
C TRP A 2 3.37 -10.12 -14.03
N LEU A 3 4.32 -9.40 -14.66
CA LEU A 3 5.76 -9.52 -14.38
C LEU A 3 6.25 -8.60 -13.25
N SER A 4 5.39 -7.75 -12.67
CA SER A 4 5.85 -6.84 -11.62
C SER A 4 6.09 -7.63 -10.32
N PRO A 5 7.26 -7.51 -9.67
CA PRO A 5 7.51 -8.20 -8.41
C PRO A 5 6.50 -7.76 -7.34
N VAL A 6 6.21 -6.46 -7.26
CA VAL A 6 5.13 -5.89 -6.47
C VAL A 6 4.07 -5.33 -7.41
N GLN A 7 2.85 -5.84 -7.32
CA GLN A 7 1.73 -5.41 -8.17
C GLN A 7 0.97 -4.23 -7.56
N ALA A 8 0.86 -4.18 -6.23
CA ALA A 8 0.21 -3.10 -5.50
C ALA A 8 1.00 -2.71 -4.25
N MET A 9 0.96 -1.43 -3.88
CA MET A 9 1.52 -0.90 -2.63
C MET A 9 0.41 -0.22 -1.83
N VAL A 10 0.22 -0.60 -0.57
CA VAL A 10 -0.71 0.05 0.35
C VAL A 10 0.04 1.14 1.12
N ILE A 11 -0.47 2.37 1.07
CA ILE A 11 0.15 3.55 1.67
C ILE A 11 -0.81 4.12 2.73
N PRO A 12 -0.57 3.85 4.02
CA PRO A 12 -1.31 4.48 5.11
C PRO A 12 -0.94 5.96 5.22
N ILE A 13 -1.96 6.82 5.35
CA ILE A 13 -1.78 8.27 5.56
C ILE A 13 -1.18 8.58 6.94
N ALA A 14 -1.44 7.72 7.93
CA ALA A 14 -0.95 7.87 9.30
C ALA A 14 -0.77 6.49 9.96
N ASP A 15 0.06 6.43 10.99
CA ASP A 15 0.43 5.17 11.67
C ASP A 15 -0.79 4.44 12.27
N ARG A 16 -1.82 5.18 12.69
CA ARG A 16 -3.11 4.61 13.14
C ARG A 16 -3.82 3.75 12.09
N HIS A 17 -3.53 3.94 10.81
CA HIS A 17 -4.14 3.17 9.72
C HIS A 17 -3.34 1.93 9.33
N ILE A 18 -2.19 1.67 9.97
CA ILE A 18 -1.33 0.52 9.64
C ILE A 18 -2.09 -0.80 9.85
N GLU A 19 -2.87 -0.93 10.91
CA GLU A 19 -3.64 -2.16 11.16
C GLU A 19 -4.64 -2.43 10.02
N TYR A 20 -5.37 -1.40 9.58
CA TYR A 20 -6.29 -1.53 8.45
C TYR A 20 -5.55 -1.81 7.14
N ALA A 21 -4.42 -1.13 6.88
CA ALA A 21 -3.59 -1.37 5.71
C ALA A 21 -3.10 -2.84 5.65
N ASN A 22 -2.75 -3.43 6.80
CA ASN A 22 -2.41 -4.84 6.91
C ASN A 22 -3.61 -5.75 6.60
N LYS A 23 -4.83 -5.42 7.06
CA LYS A 23 -6.05 -6.19 6.72
C LYS A 23 -6.33 -6.16 5.21
N VAL A 24 -6.15 -5.01 4.56
CA VAL A 24 -6.27 -4.87 3.09
C VAL A 24 -5.20 -5.73 2.39
N MET A 25 -3.96 -5.68 2.86
CA MET A 25 -2.87 -6.50 2.33
C MET A 25 -3.19 -7.99 2.41
N GLU A 26 -3.64 -8.49 3.57
CA GLU A 26 -4.00 -9.90 3.76
C GLU A 26 -5.13 -10.33 2.82
N THR A 27 -6.15 -9.49 2.65
CA THR A 27 -7.26 -9.74 1.72
C THR A 27 -6.77 -9.88 0.27
N LEU A 28 -5.88 -8.99 -0.16
CA LEU A 28 -5.30 -9.01 -1.51
C LEU A 28 -4.32 -10.18 -1.71
N LYS A 29 -3.54 -10.53 -0.68
CA LYS A 29 -2.68 -11.73 -0.69
C LYS A 29 -3.50 -13.01 -0.80
N ALA A 30 -4.63 -13.11 -0.11
CA ALA A 30 -5.56 -14.23 -0.25
C ALA A 30 -6.12 -14.34 -1.68
N ALA A 31 -6.30 -13.22 -2.37
CA ALA A 31 -6.62 -13.16 -3.80
C ALA A 31 -5.43 -13.40 -4.75
N ARG A 32 -4.26 -13.82 -4.21
CA ARG A 32 -3.01 -14.08 -4.94
C ARG A 32 -2.40 -12.85 -5.63
N VAL A 33 -2.69 -11.65 -5.12
CA VAL A 33 -2.05 -10.41 -5.57
C VAL A 33 -0.77 -10.17 -4.77
N ARG A 34 0.32 -9.82 -5.47
CA ARG A 34 1.57 -9.43 -4.82
C ARG A 34 1.47 -7.99 -4.33
N VAL A 35 1.17 -7.83 -3.05
CA VAL A 35 0.97 -6.54 -2.40
C VAL A 35 1.88 -6.37 -1.20
N GLU A 36 2.35 -5.14 -0.99
CA GLU A 36 3.14 -4.73 0.17
C GLU A 36 2.53 -3.50 0.84
N VAL A 37 2.90 -3.24 2.11
CA VAL A 37 2.44 -2.07 2.87
C VAL A 37 3.64 -1.21 3.24
N ASP A 38 3.57 0.09 2.94
CA ASP A 38 4.60 1.05 3.33
C ASP A 38 4.31 1.65 4.72
N THR A 39 4.87 1.02 5.76
CA THR A 39 4.71 1.43 7.16
C THR A 39 5.73 2.47 7.63
N ARG A 40 6.54 3.06 6.74
CA ARG A 40 7.53 4.08 7.13
C ARG A 40 6.83 5.31 7.70
N SER A 41 7.38 5.96 8.72
CA SER A 41 6.81 7.20 9.28
C SER A 41 7.22 8.43 8.44
N GLU A 42 7.09 8.33 7.13
CA GLU A 42 7.40 9.38 6.15
C GLU A 42 6.12 10.01 5.59
N ARG A 43 6.24 11.21 5.00
CA ARG A 43 5.10 11.86 4.34
C ARG A 43 4.55 10.96 3.23
N MET A 44 3.23 10.85 3.12
CA MET A 44 2.54 10.09 2.06
C MET A 44 3.10 10.40 0.65
N ASN A 45 3.34 11.66 0.32
CA ASN A 45 3.89 12.04 -1.00
C ASN A 45 5.28 11.45 -1.27
N ALA A 46 6.11 11.27 -0.24
CA ALA A 46 7.41 10.62 -0.37
C ALA A 46 7.22 9.13 -0.71
N LYS A 47 6.35 8.44 0.03
CA LYS A 47 6.00 7.03 -0.23
C LYS A 47 5.44 6.82 -1.63
N VAL A 48 4.55 7.69 -2.08
CA VAL A 48 3.97 7.65 -3.45
C VAL A 48 5.07 7.81 -4.49
N ARG A 49 5.97 8.78 -4.31
CA ARG A 49 7.08 9.01 -5.23
C ARG A 49 8.02 7.80 -5.29
N ASP A 50 8.33 7.19 -4.15
CA ASP A 50 9.17 5.98 -4.11
C ASP A 50 8.51 4.80 -4.82
N ALA A 51 7.22 4.57 -4.57
CA ALA A 51 6.45 3.51 -5.24
C ALA A 51 6.38 3.73 -6.76
N GLN A 52 6.24 4.97 -7.22
CA GLN A 52 6.32 5.34 -8.63
C GLN A 52 7.71 5.09 -9.22
N MET A 53 8.78 5.43 -8.50
CA MET A 53 10.16 5.17 -8.91
C MET A 53 10.44 3.67 -9.04
N GLN A 54 9.86 2.86 -8.15
CA GLN A 54 9.88 1.39 -8.21
C GLN A 54 8.96 0.81 -9.30
N LYS A 55 8.22 1.67 -10.02
CA LYS A 55 7.28 1.31 -11.08
C LYS A 55 6.17 0.37 -10.62
N ILE A 56 5.70 0.56 -9.39
CA ILE A 56 4.59 -0.23 -8.85
C ILE A 56 3.30 0.19 -9.57
N PRO A 57 2.56 -0.75 -10.20
CA PRO A 57 1.39 -0.42 -11.02
C PRO A 57 0.23 0.22 -10.25
N TYR A 58 0.00 -0.20 -9.01
CA TYR A 58 -1.13 0.25 -8.20
C TYR A 58 -0.68 0.75 -6.83
N MET A 59 -1.22 1.90 -6.41
CA MET A 59 -1.00 2.46 -5.08
C MET A 59 -2.35 2.63 -4.40
N LEU A 60 -2.56 1.95 -3.28
CA LEU A 60 -3.78 1.96 -2.49
C LEU A 60 -3.56 2.87 -1.29
N VAL A 61 -4.11 4.08 -1.33
CA VAL A 61 -4.00 5.03 -0.21
C VAL A 61 -5.10 4.74 0.80
N VAL A 62 -4.71 4.61 2.07
CA VAL A 62 -5.62 4.29 3.18
C VAL A 62 -5.63 5.42 4.20
N GLY A 63 -6.78 6.03 4.41
CA GLY A 63 -7.01 7.09 5.39
C GLY A 63 -8.16 6.81 6.34
N ASP A 64 -8.56 7.86 7.07
CA ASP A 64 -9.64 7.80 8.06
C ASP A 64 -11.02 7.51 7.41
N LYS A 65 -11.20 7.82 6.12
CA LYS A 65 -12.46 7.55 5.40
C LYS A 65 -12.62 6.07 5.04
N GLU A 66 -11.51 5.37 4.84
CA GLU A 66 -11.49 3.97 4.46
C GLU A 66 -11.35 3.04 5.68
N ALA A 67 -10.85 3.56 6.81
CA ALA A 67 -10.67 2.83 8.06
C ALA A 67 -11.86 2.96 9.05
N ALA A 68 -12.88 3.74 8.69
CA ALA A 68 -14.11 3.94 9.48
C ALA A 68 -15.13 2.80 9.30
#